data_AF-A0A3N0GK72-F1
#
_entry.id   AF-A0A3N0GK72-F1
#
_cell.length_a   1.000
_cell.length_b   1.000
_cell.length_c   1.000
_cell.angle_alpha   90.00
_cell.angle_beta   90.00
_cell.angle_gamma   90.00
#
_symmetry.space_group_name_H-M   'P 1'
#
loop_
_entity.id
_entity.type
_entity.pdbx_description
1 polymer ?
#
loop_
_entity_poly.entity_id
_entity_poly.type
_entity_poly.pdbx_seq_one_letter_code
_entity_poly.pdbx_strand_id
1 'polypeptide(L)'
;MDRTDPEGAIAKAAARVSNWGRWGPDDVLGTMNLLDDAKRREAAALVRTGASYSLSQSFDMDGPQRGWRRRTNPVHTMLDTGCDAAAGVQGFPHGIGGADDVIAMPLQCSTQWDGLGHIFDHGRAWNGRPAEQVVTSLGDAVTGIETVADRIAGRGVLLDVGRTFGEDGELPDGFAITEEHLEATIAAQGPTSAVGRGDIVVVRTGQLTRARREGWGEYAGGSAPGLSFTTVDWLHRTEIAAIATDTWGFEVRPNEFDDAFQPLHQVVIPHIGLFIGEMWDPDALAGACAADGNHDFLLTAAPLKITGAVGAPVNPVAVR
;
A
#
# COMPACT_ATOMS: atom_id res chain seq x y z
N MET A 1 7.00 3.60 25.27
CA MET A 1 6.73 4.78 24.44
C MET A 1 6.06 5.82 25.32
N ASP A 2 6.55 7.06 25.32
CA ASP A 2 5.88 8.16 26.00
C ASP A 2 4.85 8.75 25.04
N ARG A 3 3.57 8.65 25.37
CA ARG A 3 2.45 9.07 24.52
C ARG A 3 2.31 10.59 24.44
N THR A 4 2.93 11.31 25.38
CA THR A 4 2.85 12.77 25.52
C THR A 4 3.96 13.51 24.76
N ASP A 5 4.97 12.79 24.28
CA ASP A 5 6.10 13.33 23.49
C ASP A 5 6.21 12.63 22.12
N PRO A 6 5.23 12.85 21.21
CA PRO A 6 5.29 12.27 19.87
C PRO A 6 6.51 12.77 19.09
N GLU A 7 6.84 14.06 19.17
CA GLU A 7 7.99 14.65 18.47
C GLU A 7 9.31 13.97 18.85
N GLY A 8 9.58 13.83 20.14
CA GLY A 8 10.79 13.17 20.62
C GLY A 8 10.81 11.67 20.31
N ALA A 9 9.65 10.99 20.32
CA ALA A 9 9.56 9.59 19.94
C ALA A 9 9.86 9.36 18.44
N ILE A 10 9.28 10.19 17.58
CA ILE A 10 9.50 10.19 16.12
C ILE A 10 10.97 10.49 15.80
N ALA A 11 11.54 11.54 16.40
CA ALA A 11 12.95 11.91 16.18
C ALA A 11 13.91 10.77 16.59
N LYS A 12 13.66 10.11 17.73
CA LYS A 12 14.47 8.96 18.19
C LYS A 12 14.32 7.75 17.26
N ALA A 13 13.12 7.49 16.74
CA ALA A 13 12.88 6.43 15.76
C ALA A 13 13.61 6.72 14.45
N ALA A 14 13.35 7.88 13.84
CA ALA A 14 14.00 8.33 12.61
C ALA A 14 15.53 8.23 12.67
N ALA A 15 16.16 8.73 13.73
CA ALA A 15 17.61 8.66 13.89
C ALA A 15 18.15 7.21 13.99
N ARG A 16 17.36 6.27 14.51
CA ARG A 16 17.76 4.87 14.70
C ARG A 16 17.59 4.03 13.44
N VAL A 17 16.54 4.28 12.65
CA VAL A 17 16.14 3.45 11.52
C VAL A 17 16.39 4.10 10.15
N SER A 18 17.06 5.25 10.10
CA SER A 18 17.31 5.93 8.83
C SER A 18 18.23 5.12 7.90
N ASN A 19 17.80 4.98 6.65
CA ASN A 19 18.59 4.44 5.53
C ASN A 19 19.19 5.56 4.66
N TRP A 20 19.21 6.82 5.10
CA TRP A 20 19.81 7.90 4.33
C TRP A 20 21.28 7.60 3.99
N GLY A 21 21.63 7.77 2.72
CA GLY A 21 22.95 7.49 2.17
C GLY A 21 23.26 6.00 1.99
N ARG A 22 22.41 5.07 2.44
CA ARG A 22 22.65 3.61 2.36
C ARG A 22 22.92 3.14 0.94
N TRP A 23 22.17 3.67 -0.04
CA TRP A 23 22.30 3.35 -1.46
C TRP A 23 22.90 4.50 -2.30
N GLY A 24 23.57 5.43 -1.62
CA GLY A 24 24.16 6.61 -2.23
C GLY A 24 23.30 7.87 -2.13
N PRO A 25 23.90 9.06 -2.35
CA PRO A 25 23.22 10.35 -2.18
C PRO A 25 22.15 10.62 -3.25
N ASP A 26 22.26 9.97 -4.41
CA ASP A 26 21.35 10.14 -5.54
C ASP A 26 20.28 9.05 -5.61
N ASP A 27 20.15 8.21 -4.57
CA ASP A 27 19.17 7.13 -4.55
C ASP A 27 17.72 7.66 -4.60
N VAL A 28 16.92 7.04 -5.47
CA VAL A 28 15.49 7.35 -5.67
C VAL A 28 14.59 6.13 -5.42
N LEU A 29 15.17 4.99 -5.02
CA LEU A 29 14.47 3.72 -4.93
C LEU A 29 14.18 3.30 -3.48
N GLY A 30 14.94 3.80 -2.49
CA GLY A 30 14.76 3.41 -1.10
C GLY A 30 14.84 1.88 -0.92
N THR A 31 13.91 1.31 -0.19
CA THR A 31 13.84 -0.14 0.05
C THR A 31 13.59 -0.96 -1.22
N MET A 32 13.19 -0.36 -2.36
CA MET A 32 13.09 -1.08 -3.63
C MET A 32 14.45 -1.60 -4.13
N ASN A 33 15.56 -1.06 -3.63
CA ASN A 33 16.89 -1.64 -3.85
C ASN A 33 17.06 -3.06 -3.28
N LEU A 34 16.19 -3.46 -2.33
CA LEU A 34 16.20 -4.80 -1.71
C LEU A 34 15.44 -5.82 -2.56
N LEU A 35 14.57 -5.35 -3.47
CA LEU A 35 13.84 -6.16 -4.44
C LEU A 35 14.69 -6.37 -5.71
N ASP A 36 15.68 -7.25 -5.59
CA ASP A 36 16.64 -7.57 -6.65
C ASP A 36 16.20 -8.73 -7.55
N ASP A 37 17.01 -9.03 -8.57
CA ASP A 37 16.72 -10.09 -9.54
C ASP A 37 16.73 -11.49 -8.92
N ALA A 38 17.48 -11.70 -7.84
CA ALA A 38 17.45 -12.98 -7.13
C ALA A 38 16.09 -13.16 -6.43
N LYS A 39 15.59 -12.11 -5.76
CA LYS A 39 14.27 -12.12 -5.14
C LYS A 39 13.14 -12.28 -6.17
N ARG A 40 13.26 -11.70 -7.36
CA ARG A 40 12.33 -11.93 -8.48
C ARG A 40 12.29 -13.39 -8.93
N ARG A 41 13.45 -14.03 -9.06
CA ARG A 41 13.53 -15.46 -9.43
C ARG A 41 12.99 -16.38 -8.34
N GLU A 42 13.25 -16.06 -7.08
CA GLU A 42 12.68 -16.76 -5.92
C GLU A 42 11.15 -16.73 -6.00
N ALA A 43 10.58 -15.54 -6.21
CA ALA A 43 9.14 -15.35 -6.35
C ALA A 43 8.54 -16.11 -7.53
N ALA A 44 9.18 -16.05 -8.70
CA ALA A 44 8.72 -16.78 -9.89
C ALA A 44 8.66 -18.29 -9.66
N ALA A 45 9.53 -18.84 -8.80
CA ALA A 45 9.51 -20.25 -8.44
C ALA A 45 8.34 -20.64 -7.51
N LEU A 46 7.62 -19.68 -6.91
CA LEU A 46 6.45 -19.93 -6.05
C LEU A 46 5.17 -20.22 -6.84
N VAL A 47 5.13 -19.92 -8.14
CA VAL A 47 3.97 -20.20 -8.99
C VAL A 47 3.86 -21.71 -9.21
N ARG A 48 2.88 -22.35 -8.57
CA ARG A 48 2.62 -23.80 -8.64
C ARG A 48 1.27 -24.11 -9.23
N THR A 49 0.25 -23.36 -8.85
CA THR A 49 -1.14 -23.59 -9.24
C THR A 49 -1.54 -22.77 -10.47
N GLY A 50 -0.88 -21.63 -10.70
CA GLY A 50 -1.28 -20.62 -11.68
C GLY A 50 -2.52 -19.82 -11.27
N ALA A 51 -3.04 -20.03 -10.04
CA ALA A 51 -4.17 -19.29 -9.54
C ALA A 51 -3.79 -17.82 -9.32
N SER A 52 -4.62 -16.92 -9.81
CA SER A 52 -4.37 -15.47 -9.81
C SER A 52 -5.44 -14.75 -9.00
N TYR A 53 -5.01 -13.82 -8.14
CA TYR A 53 -5.85 -13.04 -7.26
C TYR A 53 -5.54 -11.56 -7.42
N SER A 54 -6.54 -10.78 -7.86
CA SER A 54 -6.50 -9.32 -7.76
C SER A 54 -6.61 -8.94 -6.30
N LEU A 55 -5.68 -8.13 -5.81
CA LEU A 55 -5.71 -7.52 -4.48
C LEU A 55 -6.15 -6.05 -4.55
N SER A 56 -6.79 -5.67 -5.65
CA SER A 56 -7.39 -4.36 -5.84
C SER A 56 -8.82 -4.33 -5.35
N GLN A 57 -9.18 -3.32 -4.57
CA GLN A 57 -10.56 -2.89 -4.47
C GLN A 57 -11.00 -2.20 -5.77
N SER A 58 -12.31 -2.07 -5.95
CA SER A 58 -12.89 -1.35 -7.09
C SER A 58 -12.56 0.15 -7.05
N PHE A 59 -12.27 0.72 -8.22
CA PHE A 59 -12.18 2.16 -8.43
C PHE A 59 -13.56 2.70 -8.81
N ASP A 60 -14.42 2.86 -7.81
CA ASP A 60 -15.84 3.18 -8.00
C ASP A 60 -16.21 4.57 -7.46
N MET A 61 -17.18 5.25 -8.10
CA MET A 61 -17.80 6.48 -7.61
C MET A 61 -18.44 6.31 -6.23
N ASP A 62 -18.89 5.10 -5.91
CA ASP A 62 -19.48 4.74 -4.62
C ASP A 62 -18.44 4.13 -3.65
N GLY A 63 -17.15 4.41 -3.85
CA GLY A 63 -16.05 4.00 -2.97
C GLY A 63 -16.04 4.68 -1.59
N PRO A 64 -15.01 4.42 -0.78
CA PRO A 64 -14.98 4.83 0.63
C PRO A 64 -14.74 6.33 0.86
N GLN A 65 -14.29 7.09 -0.14
CA GLN A 65 -13.78 8.44 0.07
C GLN A 65 -14.88 9.44 0.41
N ARG A 66 -14.58 10.32 1.37
CA ARG A 66 -15.54 11.30 1.94
C ARG A 66 -15.17 12.76 1.68
N GLY A 67 -14.21 13.03 0.79
CA GLY A 67 -13.73 14.38 0.50
C GLY A 67 -12.67 14.91 1.49
N TRP A 68 -12.24 14.11 2.47
CA TRP A 68 -11.17 14.50 3.40
C TRP A 68 -9.88 14.82 2.63
N ARG A 69 -9.25 15.96 2.93
CA ARG A 69 -8.11 16.50 2.16
C ARG A 69 -8.34 16.53 0.63
N ARG A 70 -9.58 16.73 0.20
CA ARG A 70 -10.00 16.73 -1.22
C ARG A 70 -9.85 15.37 -1.92
N ARG A 71 -9.66 14.27 -1.18
CA ARG A 71 -9.74 12.92 -1.73
C ARG A 71 -11.21 12.57 -1.96
N THR A 72 -11.61 12.56 -3.22
CA THR A 72 -12.93 12.09 -3.67
C THR A 72 -12.82 10.68 -4.24
N ASN A 73 -13.94 9.98 -4.35
CA ASN A 73 -13.99 8.75 -5.12
C ASN A 73 -13.64 9.02 -6.59
N PRO A 74 -13.13 8.01 -7.32
CA PRO A 74 -12.96 8.10 -8.77
C PRO A 74 -14.26 8.51 -9.46
N VAL A 75 -14.17 9.37 -10.45
CA VAL A 75 -15.29 9.74 -11.32
C VAL A 75 -15.03 9.17 -12.70
N HIS A 76 -15.81 8.16 -13.08
CA HIS A 76 -15.77 7.54 -14.41
C HIS A 76 -16.92 8.06 -15.27
N THR A 77 -16.62 8.45 -16.51
CA THR A 77 -17.62 8.91 -17.46
C THR A 77 -17.31 8.39 -18.85
N MET A 78 -18.35 7.98 -19.58
CA MET A 78 -18.21 7.58 -20.98
C MET A 78 -18.03 8.80 -21.88
N LEU A 79 -17.13 8.70 -22.85
CA LEU A 79 -16.97 9.65 -23.96
C LEU A 79 -17.82 9.22 -25.17
N ASP A 80 -17.87 7.91 -25.42
CA ASP A 80 -18.68 7.26 -26.45
C ASP A 80 -19.35 6.02 -25.86
N THR A 81 -20.58 5.73 -26.27
CA THR A 81 -21.34 4.60 -25.71
C THR A 81 -21.91 3.67 -26.77
N GLY A 82 -22.28 2.46 -26.34
CA GLY A 82 -23.07 1.54 -27.15
C GLY A 82 -24.46 2.10 -27.53
N CYS A 83 -25.01 3.06 -26.79
CA CYS A 83 -26.26 3.74 -27.16
C CYS A 83 -26.07 4.58 -28.42
N ASP A 84 -24.94 5.27 -28.54
CA ASP A 84 -24.60 6.08 -29.71
C ASP A 84 -24.37 5.19 -30.94
N ALA A 85 -23.70 4.05 -30.75
CA ALA A 85 -23.53 3.03 -31.78
C ALA A 85 -24.88 2.46 -32.26
N ALA A 86 -25.76 2.09 -31.32
CA ALA A 86 -27.08 1.54 -31.63
C ALA A 86 -27.98 2.56 -32.35
N ALA A 87 -27.86 3.85 -32.02
CA ALA A 87 -28.57 4.93 -32.71
C ALA A 87 -27.95 5.30 -34.07
N GLY A 88 -26.76 4.77 -34.40
CA GLY A 88 -26.06 5.07 -35.65
C GLY A 88 -25.52 6.51 -35.72
N VAL A 89 -25.29 7.17 -34.58
CA VAL A 89 -24.92 8.60 -34.52
C VAL A 89 -23.42 8.84 -34.33
N GLN A 90 -22.62 7.78 -34.15
CA GLN A 90 -21.16 7.88 -34.03
C GLN A 90 -20.45 8.24 -35.34
N GLY A 91 -21.14 8.11 -36.48
CA GLY A 91 -20.60 8.52 -37.79
C GLY A 91 -19.50 7.62 -38.34
N PHE A 92 -19.26 6.44 -37.75
CA PHE A 92 -18.30 5.47 -38.28
C PHE A 92 -18.86 4.68 -39.48
N PRO A 93 -18.01 4.32 -40.46
CA PRO A 93 -18.44 3.61 -41.65
C PRO A 93 -18.77 2.13 -41.39
N HIS A 94 -19.61 1.55 -42.25
CA HIS A 94 -19.91 0.10 -42.27
C HIS A 94 -20.53 -0.47 -40.98
N GLY A 95 -21.10 0.38 -40.13
CA GLY A 95 -21.78 -0.04 -38.91
C GLY A 95 -20.86 -0.46 -37.76
N ILE A 96 -19.57 -0.12 -37.82
CA ILE A 96 -18.69 -0.22 -36.64
C ILE A 96 -19.13 0.81 -35.59
N GLY A 97 -19.04 0.44 -34.32
CA GLY A 97 -19.24 1.33 -33.18
C GLY A 97 -18.19 1.06 -32.11
N GLY A 98 -17.95 2.07 -31.27
CA GLY A 98 -16.97 2.01 -30.20
C GLY A 98 -17.52 2.58 -28.90
N ALA A 99 -16.80 2.34 -27.81
CA ALA A 99 -17.05 3.01 -26.55
C ALA A 99 -15.69 3.38 -25.95
N ASP A 100 -15.54 4.64 -25.60
CA ASP A 100 -14.38 5.20 -24.94
C ASP A 100 -14.85 5.88 -23.65
N ASP A 101 -13.94 6.02 -22.69
CA ASP A 101 -14.25 6.59 -21.38
C ASP A 101 -13.08 7.40 -20.82
N VAL A 102 -13.34 8.09 -19.72
CA VAL A 102 -12.36 8.86 -18.97
C VAL A 102 -12.60 8.67 -17.48
N ILE A 103 -11.50 8.71 -16.72
CA ILE A 103 -11.53 8.69 -15.27
C ILE A 103 -10.76 9.89 -14.71
N ALA A 104 -11.36 10.57 -13.73
CA ALA A 104 -10.72 11.61 -12.94
C ALA A 104 -10.71 11.18 -11.46
N MET A 105 -9.52 11.09 -10.86
CA MET A 105 -9.38 10.59 -9.50
C MET A 105 -8.13 11.15 -8.80
N PRO A 106 -8.16 11.35 -7.47
CA PRO A 106 -6.93 11.42 -6.67
C PRO A 106 -6.14 10.11 -6.81
N LEU A 107 -4.82 10.17 -6.84
CA LEU A 107 -4.00 8.94 -6.91
C LEU A 107 -4.03 8.14 -5.60
N GLN A 108 -4.47 8.77 -4.50
CA GLN A 108 -4.64 8.18 -3.17
C GLN A 108 -6.13 8.02 -2.80
N CYS A 109 -6.94 7.47 -3.70
CA CYS A 109 -8.40 7.33 -3.51
C CYS A 109 -8.88 5.89 -3.34
N SER A 110 -8.04 4.90 -3.63
CA SER A 110 -8.37 3.48 -3.66
C SER A 110 -7.07 2.67 -3.55
N THR A 111 -7.06 1.36 -3.85
CA THR A 111 -5.84 0.53 -3.79
C THR A 111 -4.65 1.22 -4.45
N GLN A 112 -3.64 1.52 -3.64
CA GLN A 112 -2.58 2.44 -4.03
C GLN A 112 -1.22 1.99 -3.53
N TRP A 113 -0.19 2.62 -4.10
CA TRP A 113 1.12 2.81 -3.50
C TRP A 113 1.34 4.28 -3.16
N ASP A 114 1.89 4.52 -1.98
CA ASP A 114 2.55 5.76 -1.60
C ASP A 114 4.04 5.64 -1.86
N GLY A 115 4.55 6.56 -2.68
CA GLY A 115 5.96 6.65 -3.04
C GLY A 115 6.76 7.56 -2.11
N LEU A 116 8.05 7.68 -2.40
CA LEU A 116 9.01 8.38 -1.52
C LEU A 116 8.81 9.90 -1.44
N GLY A 117 8.06 10.48 -2.38
CA GLY A 117 7.61 11.87 -2.35
C GLY A 117 6.30 12.12 -1.60
N HIS A 118 5.65 11.08 -1.04
CA HIS A 118 4.31 11.24 -0.45
C HIS A 118 4.32 11.98 0.90
N ILE A 119 5.31 11.68 1.75
CA ILE A 119 5.39 12.17 3.13
C ILE A 119 6.74 12.84 3.37
N PHE A 120 6.73 13.87 4.21
CA PHE A 120 7.92 14.61 4.64
C PHE A 120 7.99 14.67 6.15
N ASP A 121 9.21 14.79 6.67
CA ASP A 121 9.48 15.00 8.08
C ASP A 121 10.36 16.24 8.26
N HIS A 122 9.90 17.24 9.02
CA HIS A 122 10.62 18.51 9.24
C HIS A 122 11.16 19.18 7.94
N GLY A 123 10.36 19.15 6.88
CA GLY A 123 10.73 19.70 5.57
C GLY A 123 11.76 18.87 4.81
N ARG A 124 11.99 17.61 5.21
CA ARG A 124 12.86 16.65 4.54
C ARG A 124 12.06 15.51 3.93
N ALA A 125 12.39 15.18 2.69
CA ALA A 125 11.91 13.99 1.99
C ALA A 125 12.94 12.86 2.08
N TRP A 126 12.68 11.78 1.34
CA TRP A 126 13.61 10.65 1.20
C TRP A 126 15.05 11.10 0.94
N ASN A 127 15.96 10.44 1.63
CA ASN A 127 17.41 10.64 1.57
C ASN A 127 17.88 12.03 2.06
N GLY A 128 17.11 12.68 2.92
CA GLY A 128 17.46 13.95 3.56
C GLY A 128 17.32 15.18 2.66
N ARG A 129 16.66 15.02 1.51
CA ARG A 129 16.47 16.09 0.53
C ARG A 129 15.48 17.13 1.04
N PRO A 130 15.69 18.43 0.79
CA PRO A 130 14.69 19.45 1.07
C PRO A 130 13.39 19.13 0.31
N ALA A 131 12.26 19.02 1.02
CA ALA A 131 10.98 18.63 0.43
C ALA A 131 10.56 19.56 -0.71
N GLU A 132 10.83 20.86 -0.58
CA GLU A 132 10.55 21.89 -1.60
C GLU A 132 11.36 21.75 -2.91
N GLN A 133 12.45 20.96 -2.90
CA GLN A 133 13.23 20.64 -4.09
C GLN A 133 12.84 19.30 -4.71
N VAL A 134 12.04 18.50 -3.99
CA VAL A 134 11.59 17.17 -4.42
C VAL A 134 10.20 17.31 -5.02
N VAL A 135 9.23 17.77 -4.23
CA VAL A 135 7.83 17.90 -4.67
C VAL A 135 7.41 19.36 -4.71
N THR A 136 6.97 19.79 -5.89
CA THR A 136 6.49 21.15 -6.14
C THR A 136 5.08 21.13 -6.72
N SER A 137 4.54 22.29 -7.09
CA SER A 137 3.29 22.36 -7.86
C SER A 137 3.36 21.69 -9.24
N LEU A 138 4.56 21.38 -9.74
CA LEU A 138 4.78 20.66 -11.00
C LEU A 138 4.90 19.13 -10.80
N GLY A 139 4.82 18.65 -9.56
CA GLY A 139 5.00 17.24 -9.20
C GLY A 139 6.33 16.95 -8.50
N ASP A 140 6.61 15.67 -8.32
CA ASP A 140 7.85 15.12 -7.78
C ASP A 140 8.93 15.04 -8.87
N ALA A 141 9.98 15.85 -8.76
CA ALA A 141 11.04 15.94 -9.75
C ALA A 141 12.19 14.94 -9.51
N VAL A 142 12.18 14.18 -8.41
CA VAL A 142 13.32 13.37 -7.98
C VAL A 142 12.91 11.91 -7.77
N THR A 143 11.85 11.68 -7.01
CA THR A 143 11.41 10.35 -6.54
C THR A 143 10.03 9.96 -7.08
N GLY A 144 9.61 10.59 -8.18
CA GLY A 144 8.33 10.29 -8.81
C GLY A 144 8.13 8.79 -9.02
N ILE A 145 6.89 8.33 -8.88
CA ILE A 145 6.52 6.91 -8.87
C ILE A 145 6.96 6.16 -10.13
N GLU A 146 7.17 6.88 -11.24
CA GLU A 146 7.71 6.33 -12.48
C GLU A 146 9.11 5.70 -12.32
N THR A 147 9.87 6.09 -11.30
CA THR A 147 11.20 5.54 -11.00
C THR A 147 11.15 4.06 -10.59
N VAL A 148 9.99 3.59 -10.12
CA VAL A 148 9.76 2.22 -9.67
C VAL A 148 8.73 1.45 -10.52
N ALA A 149 8.35 2.00 -11.68
CA ALA A 149 7.28 1.46 -12.54
C ALA A 149 7.53 0.01 -13.02
N ASP A 150 8.77 -0.46 -13.06
CA ASP A 150 9.15 -1.82 -13.45
C ASP A 150 9.69 -2.67 -12.28
N ARG A 151 9.67 -2.13 -11.05
CA ARG A 151 10.39 -2.71 -9.92
C ARG A 151 9.55 -3.64 -9.07
N ILE A 152 8.28 -3.28 -8.83
CA ILE A 152 7.42 -3.94 -7.84
C ILE A 152 6.82 -5.23 -8.42
N ALA A 153 7.70 -6.20 -8.63
CA ALA A 153 7.38 -7.59 -8.93
C ALA A 153 8.35 -8.47 -8.13
N GLY A 154 7.84 -9.40 -7.34
CA GLY A 154 8.66 -10.30 -6.52
C GLY A 154 7.87 -11.07 -5.49
N ARG A 155 8.52 -11.47 -4.39
CA ARG A 155 7.91 -12.37 -3.41
C ARG A 155 6.97 -11.57 -2.53
N GLY A 156 5.68 -11.86 -2.65
CA GLY A 156 4.67 -11.40 -1.70
C GLY A 156 4.54 -12.38 -0.55
N VAL A 157 4.30 -11.87 0.66
CA VAL A 157 4.02 -12.66 1.86
C VAL A 157 2.78 -12.11 2.54
N LEU A 158 1.75 -12.93 2.72
CA LEU A 158 0.52 -12.56 3.44
C LEU A 158 0.68 -12.85 4.94
N LEU A 159 0.44 -11.85 5.78
CA LEU A 159 0.24 -11.98 7.22
C LEU A 159 -1.22 -11.64 7.56
N ASP A 160 -2.03 -12.66 7.83
CA ASP A 160 -3.44 -12.54 8.19
C ASP A 160 -3.61 -12.39 9.72
N VAL A 161 -3.26 -11.19 10.18
CA VAL A 161 -3.37 -10.80 11.59
C VAL A 161 -4.83 -10.81 12.03
N GLY A 162 -5.75 -10.41 11.14
CA GLY A 162 -7.19 -10.49 11.37
C GLY A 162 -7.63 -11.90 11.74
N ARG A 163 -7.26 -12.92 10.97
CA ARG A 163 -7.58 -14.32 11.29
C ARG A 163 -6.91 -14.83 12.57
N THR A 164 -5.72 -14.32 12.89
CA THR A 164 -4.95 -14.79 14.05
C THR A 164 -5.46 -14.20 15.38
N PHE A 165 -5.89 -12.93 15.38
CA PHE A 165 -6.21 -12.19 16.61
C PHE A 165 -7.62 -11.56 16.65
N GLY A 166 -8.30 -11.50 15.51
CA GLY A 166 -9.62 -10.90 15.38
C GLY A 166 -10.75 -11.90 15.61
N GLU A 167 -11.90 -11.37 16.03
CA GLU A 167 -13.16 -12.11 16.04
C GLU A 167 -13.64 -12.25 14.60
N ASP A 168 -14.03 -13.47 14.20
CA ASP A 168 -14.41 -13.81 12.81
C ASP A 168 -13.39 -13.38 11.73
N GLY A 169 -12.12 -13.24 12.12
CA GLY A 169 -11.05 -12.81 11.23
C GLY A 169 -10.94 -11.30 11.03
N GLU A 170 -11.53 -10.50 11.93
CA GLU A 170 -11.59 -9.04 11.86
C GLU A 170 -11.06 -8.41 13.15
N LEU A 171 -10.06 -7.53 13.02
CA LEU A 171 -9.55 -6.76 14.15
C LEU A 171 -10.52 -5.62 14.50
N PRO A 172 -10.71 -5.30 15.79
CA PRO A 172 -11.47 -4.11 16.18
C PRO A 172 -10.71 -2.84 15.79
N ASP A 173 -11.43 -1.74 15.56
CA ASP A 173 -10.80 -0.44 15.34
C ASP A 173 -9.92 -0.03 16.54
N GLY A 174 -8.78 0.61 16.28
CA GLY A 174 -7.80 0.96 17.31
C GLY A 174 -6.90 -0.19 17.76
N PHE A 175 -7.02 -1.39 17.17
CA PHE A 175 -6.08 -2.48 17.42
C PHE A 175 -4.69 -2.15 16.85
N ALA A 176 -3.70 -1.97 17.73
CA ALA A 176 -2.32 -1.70 17.37
C ALA A 176 -1.57 -3.03 17.11
N ILE A 177 -1.26 -3.29 15.84
CA ILE A 177 -0.50 -4.47 15.41
C ILE A 177 0.97 -4.23 15.74
N THR A 178 1.52 -4.95 16.72
CA THR A 178 2.91 -4.81 17.18
C THR A 178 3.80 -5.86 16.51
N GLU A 179 5.11 -5.78 16.74
CA GLU A 179 6.05 -6.81 16.29
C GLU A 179 5.63 -8.20 16.80
N GLU A 180 5.20 -8.31 18.07
CA GLU A 180 4.74 -9.58 18.65
C GLU A 180 3.55 -10.16 17.90
N HIS A 181 2.61 -9.32 17.44
CA HIS A 181 1.48 -9.77 16.63
C HIS A 181 1.92 -10.28 15.26
N LEU A 182 2.88 -9.62 14.61
CA LEU A 182 3.42 -10.05 13.32
C LEU A 182 4.14 -11.39 13.46
N GLU A 183 5.05 -11.52 14.42
CA GLU A 183 5.81 -12.76 14.67
C GLU A 183 4.91 -13.92 15.09
N ALA A 184 3.90 -13.67 15.93
CA ALA A 184 2.93 -14.70 16.29
C ALA A 184 2.06 -15.13 15.10
N THR A 185 1.72 -14.20 14.19
CA THR A 185 1.02 -14.54 12.93
C THR A 185 1.91 -15.42 12.04
N ILE A 186 3.20 -15.08 11.90
CA ILE A 186 4.18 -15.90 11.17
C ILE A 186 4.27 -17.29 11.79
N ALA A 187 4.34 -17.39 13.12
CA ALA A 187 4.42 -18.68 13.81
C ALA A 187 3.15 -19.53 13.61
N ALA A 188 1.97 -18.90 13.63
CA ALA A 188 0.68 -19.59 13.44
C ALA A 188 0.47 -20.06 12.00
N GLN A 189 0.87 -19.25 11.01
CA GLN A 189 0.76 -19.56 9.58
C GLN A 189 1.86 -20.49 9.06
N GLY A 190 3.00 -20.56 9.77
CA GLY A 190 4.09 -21.48 9.49
C GLY A 190 5.18 -20.94 8.56
N PRO A 191 6.06 -21.82 8.06
CA PRO A 191 7.30 -21.39 7.39
C PRO A 191 7.11 -20.57 6.11
N THR A 192 6.00 -20.74 5.39
CA THR A 192 5.72 -20.03 4.13
C THR A 192 5.43 -18.54 4.36
N SER A 193 5.00 -18.17 5.57
CA SER A 193 4.83 -16.77 5.98
C SER A 193 6.09 -16.12 6.57
N ALA A 194 7.23 -16.81 6.58
CA ALA A 194 8.48 -16.19 7.02
C ALA A 194 8.81 -15.00 6.11
N VAL A 195 8.84 -13.80 6.72
CA VAL A 195 9.20 -12.55 6.06
C VAL A 195 10.72 -12.40 6.07
N GLY A 196 11.28 -11.98 4.94
CA GLY A 196 12.70 -11.69 4.82
C GLY A 196 13.00 -10.55 3.87
N ARG A 197 14.31 -10.34 3.69
CA ARG A 197 14.85 -9.24 2.87
C ARG A 197 14.23 -9.24 1.47
N GLY A 198 13.75 -8.08 1.05
CA GLY A 198 13.20 -7.83 -0.29
C GLY A 198 11.77 -8.31 -0.50
N ASP A 199 11.14 -8.91 0.51
CA ASP A 199 9.74 -9.32 0.42
C ASP A 199 8.80 -8.11 0.40
N ILE A 200 7.64 -8.29 -0.22
CA ILE A 200 6.51 -7.37 -0.18
C ILE A 200 5.49 -7.95 0.80
N VAL A 201 5.29 -7.31 1.94
CA VAL A 201 4.40 -7.83 3.00
C VAL A 201 2.98 -7.32 2.77
N VAL A 202 2.00 -8.21 2.83
CA VAL A 202 0.58 -7.85 2.80
C VAL A 202 -0.01 -8.22 4.17
N VAL A 203 -0.46 -7.22 4.92
CA VAL A 203 -1.07 -7.40 6.24
C VAL A 203 -2.58 -7.30 6.10
N ARG A 204 -3.29 -8.39 6.35
CA ARG A 204 -4.75 -8.41 6.38
C ARG A 204 -5.25 -8.16 7.81
N THR A 205 -6.05 -7.12 7.99
CA THR A 205 -6.70 -6.77 9.26
C THR A 205 -8.16 -7.22 9.34
N GLY A 206 -8.82 -7.39 8.18
CA GLY A 206 -10.25 -7.66 8.07
C GLY A 206 -11.12 -6.40 8.06
N GLN A 207 -10.55 -5.18 8.16
CA GLN A 207 -11.34 -3.96 8.19
C GLN A 207 -12.08 -3.72 6.87
N LEU A 208 -11.45 -4.01 5.72
CA LEU A 208 -12.11 -3.86 4.42
C LEU A 208 -13.29 -4.81 4.29
N THR A 209 -13.15 -6.06 4.75
CA THR A 209 -14.22 -7.06 4.79
C THR A 209 -15.42 -6.53 5.57
N ARG A 210 -15.17 -6.01 6.79
CA ARG A 210 -16.19 -5.39 7.64
C ARG A 210 -16.89 -4.22 6.94
N ALA A 211 -16.11 -3.29 6.39
CA ALA A 211 -16.64 -2.08 5.75
C ALA A 211 -17.50 -2.41 4.51
N ARG A 212 -17.14 -3.44 3.73
CA ARG A 212 -17.97 -3.87 2.59
C ARG A 212 -19.28 -4.52 3.04
N ARG A 213 -19.27 -5.25 4.15
CA ARG A 213 -20.47 -5.88 4.73
C ARG A 213 -21.41 -4.84 5.34
N GLU A 214 -20.88 -3.90 6.11
CA GLU A 214 -21.66 -2.97 6.93
C GLU A 214 -21.92 -1.62 6.26
N GLY A 215 -21.24 -1.36 5.14
CA GLY A 215 -21.16 -0.06 4.49
C GLY A 215 -19.92 0.72 4.95
N TRP A 216 -19.47 1.66 4.12
CA TRP A 216 -18.16 2.28 4.29
C TRP A 216 -17.93 2.95 5.64
N GLY A 217 -18.97 3.47 6.29
CA GLY A 217 -18.84 4.11 7.60
C GLY A 217 -17.63 5.04 7.64
N GLU A 218 -16.90 5.04 8.75
CA GLU A 218 -15.69 5.86 8.92
C GLU A 218 -14.40 5.23 8.33
N TYR A 219 -14.50 4.25 7.42
CA TYR A 219 -13.33 3.57 6.83
C TYR A 219 -12.30 4.57 6.29
N ALA A 220 -12.75 5.57 5.52
CA ALA A 220 -11.90 6.66 5.06
C ALA A 220 -11.75 7.75 6.13
N GLY A 221 -10.60 7.73 6.81
CA GLY A 221 -10.20 8.78 7.76
C GLY A 221 -10.49 8.51 9.24
N GLY A 222 -11.34 7.53 9.59
CA GLY A 222 -11.71 7.23 10.98
C GLY A 222 -10.89 6.15 11.68
N SER A 223 -11.35 5.68 12.83
CA SER A 223 -10.64 4.64 13.59
C SER A 223 -10.44 3.37 12.76
N ALA A 224 -9.30 2.73 12.92
CA ALA A 224 -8.91 1.54 12.17
C ALA A 224 -7.88 0.71 12.95
N PRO A 225 -7.89 -0.62 12.83
CA PRO A 225 -6.70 -1.41 13.15
C PRO A 225 -5.56 -1.01 12.22
N GLY A 226 -4.32 -1.27 12.62
CA GLY A 226 -3.17 -1.01 11.76
C GLY A 226 -1.85 -1.21 12.50
N LEU A 227 -0.75 -0.97 11.81
CA LEU A 227 0.59 -1.12 12.38
C LEU A 227 0.78 -0.13 13.55
N SER A 228 1.29 -0.64 14.67
CA SER A 228 1.74 0.17 15.80
C SER A 228 2.98 0.96 15.42
N PHE A 229 3.15 2.17 15.97
CA PHE A 229 4.38 2.94 15.83
C PHE A 229 5.62 2.13 16.28
N THR A 230 5.44 1.19 17.21
CA THR A 230 6.51 0.33 17.73
C THR A 230 7.07 -0.66 16.71
N THR A 231 6.37 -0.89 15.59
CA THR A 231 6.82 -1.79 14.50
C THR A 231 7.96 -1.22 13.67
N VAL A 232 8.34 0.05 13.86
CA VAL A 232 9.37 0.74 13.08
C VAL A 232 10.70 -0.02 13.03
N ASP A 233 11.12 -0.63 14.14
CA ASP A 233 12.36 -1.40 14.21
C ASP A 233 12.27 -2.73 13.45
N TRP A 234 11.12 -3.39 13.51
CA TRP A 234 10.86 -4.62 12.77
C TRP A 234 10.86 -4.35 11.26
N LEU A 235 10.18 -3.29 10.82
CA LEU A 235 10.12 -2.89 9.41
C LEU A 235 11.52 -2.59 8.84
N HIS A 236 12.36 -1.92 9.61
CA HIS A 236 13.74 -1.61 9.21
C HIS A 236 14.64 -2.85 9.21
N ARG A 237 14.65 -3.62 10.32
CA ARG A 237 15.54 -4.77 10.51
C ARG A 237 15.24 -5.92 9.56
N THR A 238 13.98 -6.14 9.20
CA THR A 238 13.57 -7.23 8.31
C THR A 238 13.95 -6.97 6.86
N GLU A 239 14.27 -5.71 6.51
CA GLU A 239 14.71 -5.31 5.18
C GLU A 239 13.69 -5.64 4.08
N ILE A 240 12.41 -5.46 4.37
CA ILE A 240 11.34 -5.64 3.38
C ILE A 240 11.41 -4.55 2.31
N ALA A 241 10.93 -4.87 1.11
CA ALA A 241 10.85 -3.90 0.02
C ALA A 241 9.65 -2.97 0.20
N ALA A 242 8.50 -3.50 0.59
CA ALA A 242 7.27 -2.74 0.80
C ALA A 242 6.32 -3.46 1.75
N ILE A 243 5.33 -2.73 2.25
CA ILE A 243 4.23 -3.28 3.04
C ILE A 243 2.90 -2.68 2.58
N ALA A 244 1.84 -3.48 2.58
CA ALA A 244 0.48 -3.04 2.26
C ALA A 244 -0.54 -3.55 3.28
N THR A 245 -1.60 -2.78 3.52
CA THR A 245 -2.73 -3.17 4.38
C THR A 245 -4.07 -3.01 3.68
N ASP A 246 -5.11 -3.65 4.23
CA ASP A 246 -6.50 -3.52 3.80
C ASP A 246 -7.25 -2.34 4.46
N THR A 247 -6.51 -1.39 5.02
CA THR A 247 -7.04 -0.22 5.75
C THR A 247 -6.80 1.06 4.95
N TRP A 248 -7.53 2.14 5.25
CA TRP A 248 -7.32 3.44 4.59
C TRP A 248 -5.97 4.08 4.93
N GLY A 249 -5.49 3.86 6.16
CA GLY A 249 -4.16 4.24 6.61
C GLY A 249 -3.42 3.00 7.09
N PHE A 250 -2.14 2.81 6.76
CA PHE A 250 -1.47 1.54 7.16
C PHE A 250 -1.21 1.42 8.67
N GLU A 251 -1.08 2.54 9.38
CA GLU A 251 -0.90 2.55 10.83
C GLU A 251 -2.22 2.68 11.60
N VAL A 252 -2.23 2.20 12.84
CA VAL A 252 -3.42 2.18 13.71
C VAL A 252 -4.00 3.58 13.91
N ARG A 253 -5.34 3.66 13.90
CA ARG A 253 -6.09 4.85 14.28
C ARG A 253 -7.16 4.56 15.33
N PRO A 254 -7.30 5.40 16.38
CA PRO A 254 -6.50 6.59 16.69
C PRO A 254 -5.02 6.24 16.89
N ASN A 255 -4.15 7.16 16.53
CA ASN A 255 -2.70 6.96 16.70
C ASN A 255 -2.38 6.79 18.20
N GLU A 256 -1.30 6.07 18.50
CA GLU A 256 -0.98 5.72 19.89
C GLU A 256 -0.42 6.90 20.72
N PHE A 257 -0.23 8.07 20.12
CA PHE A 257 0.16 9.31 20.79
C PHE A 257 -1.04 10.25 20.96
N ASP A 258 -0.95 11.14 21.95
CA ASP A 258 -2.06 12.03 22.31
C ASP A 258 -2.29 13.14 21.27
N ASP A 259 -1.23 13.60 20.60
CA ASP A 259 -1.27 14.64 19.56
C ASP A 259 -0.31 14.30 18.41
N ALA A 260 -0.68 13.33 17.58
CA ALA A 260 0.06 12.97 16.39
C ALA A 260 -0.89 12.64 15.24
N PHE A 261 -0.43 12.88 14.02
CA PHE A 261 -1.13 12.47 12.81
C PHE A 261 -0.21 11.60 11.98
N GLN A 262 -0.48 10.30 11.98
CA GLN A 262 0.28 9.30 11.22
C GLN A 262 1.80 9.30 11.52
N PRO A 263 2.22 9.17 12.80
CA PRO A 263 3.62 9.18 13.21
C PRO A 263 4.48 8.08 12.59
N LEU A 264 3.91 6.92 12.23
CA LEU A 264 4.69 5.86 11.59
C LEU A 264 5.04 6.23 10.14
N HIS A 265 4.09 6.81 9.38
CA HIS A 265 4.35 7.37 8.05
C HIS A 265 5.50 8.38 8.06
N GLN A 266 5.52 9.27 9.07
CA GLN A 266 6.55 10.31 9.23
C GLN A 266 7.96 9.71 9.38
N VAL A 267 8.08 8.45 9.77
CA VAL A 267 9.36 7.73 9.84
C VAL A 267 9.61 6.86 8.61
N VAL A 268 8.66 5.98 8.24
CA VAL A 268 8.94 4.89 7.29
C VAL A 268 9.20 5.38 5.87
N ILE A 269 8.47 6.40 5.39
CA ILE A 269 8.69 6.93 4.04
C ILE A 269 9.95 7.81 4.00
N PRO A 270 10.07 8.87 4.82
CA PRO A 270 11.20 9.79 4.68
C PRO A 270 12.53 9.17 5.12
N HIS A 271 12.55 8.33 6.16
CA HIS A 271 13.79 7.85 6.79
C HIS A 271 14.16 6.42 6.42
N ILE A 272 13.22 5.48 6.39
CA ILE A 272 13.51 4.10 5.97
C ILE A 272 13.53 4.00 4.43
N GLY A 273 12.73 4.83 3.74
CA GLY A 273 12.55 4.74 2.29
C GLY A 273 11.60 3.62 1.89
N LEU A 274 10.65 3.29 2.78
CA LEU A 274 9.71 2.19 2.62
C LEU A 274 8.46 2.63 1.84
N PHE A 275 8.07 1.84 0.85
CA PHE A 275 6.83 2.03 0.10
C PHE A 275 5.65 1.41 0.85
N ILE A 276 4.53 2.14 0.86
CA ILE A 276 3.35 1.81 1.66
C ILE A 276 2.15 1.60 0.73
N GLY A 277 1.45 0.48 0.88
CA GLY A 277 0.22 0.18 0.17
C GLY A 277 -0.98 0.32 1.10
N GLU A 278 -2.03 0.96 0.62
CA GLU A 278 -3.25 1.21 1.39
C GLU A 278 -4.47 0.76 0.60
N MET A 279 -5.52 0.35 1.31
CA MET A 279 -6.79 -0.11 0.75
C MET A 279 -6.62 -1.31 -0.21
N TRP A 280 -5.72 -2.24 0.12
CA TRP A 280 -5.58 -3.49 -0.62
C TRP A 280 -6.71 -4.47 -0.25
N ASP A 281 -7.04 -5.39 -1.15
CA ASP A 281 -8.11 -6.37 -0.98
C ASP A 281 -7.57 -7.81 -0.96
N PRO A 282 -6.99 -8.26 0.17
CA PRO A 282 -6.38 -9.58 0.25
C PRO A 282 -7.37 -10.72 0.52
N ASP A 283 -8.69 -10.49 0.61
CA ASP A 283 -9.65 -11.46 1.15
C ASP A 283 -9.67 -12.79 0.39
N ALA A 284 -9.75 -12.73 -0.94
CA ALA A 284 -9.79 -13.93 -1.77
C ALA A 284 -8.48 -14.72 -1.68
N LEU A 285 -7.34 -14.02 -1.65
CA LEU A 285 -6.03 -14.61 -1.45
C LEU A 285 -5.91 -15.24 -0.06
N ALA A 286 -6.35 -14.54 0.98
CA ALA A 286 -6.32 -15.02 2.36
C ALA A 286 -7.19 -16.26 2.57
N GLY A 287 -8.33 -16.36 1.88
CA GLY A 287 -9.13 -17.59 1.84
C GLY A 287 -8.36 -18.76 1.22
N ALA A 288 -7.63 -18.52 0.11
CA ALA A 288 -6.83 -19.54 -0.54
C ALA A 288 -5.62 -19.98 0.31
N CYS A 289 -4.91 -19.05 0.94
CA CYS A 289 -3.79 -19.35 1.84
C CYS A 289 -4.23 -20.14 3.07
N ALA A 290 -5.41 -19.84 3.65
CA ALA A 290 -5.95 -20.64 4.75
C ALA A 290 -6.33 -22.06 4.33
N ALA A 291 -6.76 -22.26 3.08
CA ALA A 291 -7.18 -23.58 2.60
C ALA A 291 -6.00 -24.55 2.42
N ASP A 292 -4.81 -24.07 2.08
CA ASP A 292 -3.65 -24.91 1.76
C ASP A 292 -2.38 -24.64 2.59
N GLY A 293 -2.36 -23.60 3.43
CA GLY A 293 -1.26 -23.24 4.30
C GLY A 293 -0.08 -22.50 3.65
N ASN A 294 -0.15 -22.13 2.36
CA ASN A 294 0.93 -21.42 1.69
C ASN A 294 0.67 -19.91 1.68
N HIS A 295 1.53 -19.12 2.32
CA HIS A 295 1.32 -17.68 2.51
C HIS A 295 2.27 -16.81 1.68
N ASP A 296 3.15 -17.41 0.87
CA ASP A 296 3.99 -16.71 -0.09
C ASP A 296 3.54 -16.96 -1.53
N PHE A 297 3.83 -15.98 -2.39
CA PHE A 297 3.36 -15.94 -3.77
C PHE A 297 4.22 -15.03 -4.62
N LEU A 298 4.13 -15.19 -5.95
CA LEU A 298 4.59 -14.16 -6.86
C LEU A 298 3.59 -13.00 -6.80
N LEU A 299 4.06 -11.79 -6.51
CA LEU A 299 3.25 -10.58 -6.53
C LEU A 299 3.77 -9.64 -7.60
N THR A 300 2.87 -9.15 -8.46
CA THR A 300 3.13 -8.00 -9.33
C THR A 300 2.24 -6.84 -8.91
N ALA A 301 2.83 -5.73 -8.52
CA ALA A 301 2.13 -4.53 -8.09
C ALA A 301 2.82 -3.28 -8.66
N ALA A 302 3.22 -3.35 -9.92
CA ALA A 302 3.84 -2.24 -10.62
C ALA A 302 2.86 -1.04 -10.70
N PRO A 303 3.27 0.17 -10.27
CA PRO A 303 2.41 1.34 -10.33
C PRO A 303 2.23 1.83 -11.78
N LEU A 304 1.14 2.55 -12.05
CA LEU A 304 1.05 3.33 -13.28
C LEU A 304 2.22 4.32 -13.37
N LYS A 305 2.80 4.43 -14.57
CA LYS A 305 3.94 5.32 -14.85
C LYS A 305 3.49 6.77 -15.05
N ILE A 306 2.97 7.37 -13.99
CA ILE A 306 2.51 8.76 -13.97
C ILE A 306 3.68 9.65 -13.56
N THR A 307 4.30 10.33 -14.53
CA THR A 307 5.48 11.17 -14.31
C THR A 307 5.24 12.22 -13.22
N GLY A 308 6.15 12.26 -12.24
CA GLY A 308 6.12 13.20 -11.13
C GLY A 308 4.99 12.98 -10.13
N ALA A 309 4.33 11.83 -10.15
CA ALA A 309 3.36 11.49 -9.11
C ALA A 309 4.04 10.97 -7.85
N VAL A 310 3.50 11.33 -6.69
CA VAL A 310 4.00 10.90 -5.36
C VAL A 310 3.50 9.51 -4.93
N GLY A 311 2.77 8.82 -5.81
CA GLY A 311 2.10 7.55 -5.57
C GLY A 311 1.27 7.19 -6.80
N ALA A 312 0.66 6.01 -6.79
CA ALA A 312 -0.17 5.58 -7.91
C ALA A 312 -1.24 4.58 -7.49
N PRO A 313 -2.39 4.57 -8.19
CA PRO A 313 -3.32 3.45 -8.15
C PRO A 313 -2.66 2.21 -8.75
N VAL A 314 -3.03 1.05 -8.24
CA VAL A 314 -2.47 -0.23 -8.68
C VAL A 314 -3.52 -1.33 -8.60
N ASN A 315 -3.43 -2.29 -9.52
CA ASN A 315 -4.05 -3.60 -9.34
C ASN A 315 -2.97 -4.62 -8.99
N PRO A 316 -2.70 -4.89 -7.70
CA PRO A 316 -1.74 -5.89 -7.31
C PRO A 316 -2.28 -7.27 -7.65
N VAL A 317 -1.49 -8.10 -8.32
CA VAL A 317 -1.87 -9.46 -8.69
C VAL A 317 -0.95 -10.45 -8.01
N ALA A 318 -1.51 -11.28 -7.13
CA ALA A 318 -0.84 -12.42 -6.54
C ALA A 318 -1.07 -13.66 -7.41
N VAL A 319 0.01 -14.37 -7.75
CA VAL A 319 0.01 -15.60 -8.53
C VAL A 319 0.65 -16.72 -7.69
N ARG A 320 -0.09 -17.81 -7.51
CA ARG A 320 0.29 -18.98 -6.69
C ARG A 320 0.52 -20.22 -7.54
#